data_AF-A0A4Q3XEQ2-F1
#
_entry.id   AF-A0A4Q3XEQ2-F1
#
_cell.length_a   1.000
_cell.length_b   1.000
_cell.length_c   1.000
_cell.angle_alpha   90.00
_cell.angle_beta   90.00
_cell.angle_gamma   90.00
#
_symmetry.space_group_name_H-M   'P 1'
#
loop_
_entity.id
_entity.type
_entity.pdbx_description
1 polymer ?
#
loop_
_entity_poly.entity_id
_entity_poly.type
_entity_poly.pdbx_seq_one_letter_code
_entity_poly.pdbx_strand_id
1 'polypeptide(L)'
;MTAEQDPAEALASMRRARARATEIRRLPIAYHFAVGALMAGFVFAPGLGVPLVGAAVALLMLATVLLYHWQRHATGRFLNGYRPGRTMPIAILLTTILVGLLLTSHPGIAPTFNLFTPVQGALIAFVLATVLDWAWVR
;
A
#
# COMPACT_ATOMS: atom_id res chain seq x y z
N MET A 1 -40.51 21.08 -23.81
CA MET A 1 -40.83 21.26 -22.38
C MET A 1 -39.71 20.63 -21.58
N THR A 2 -38.65 21.38 -21.28
CA THR A 2 -37.63 20.98 -20.31
C THR A 2 -38.25 21.19 -18.94
N ALA A 3 -38.64 20.11 -18.26
CA ALA A 3 -39.04 20.20 -16.86
C ALA A 3 -37.88 20.86 -16.10
N GLU A 4 -38.17 21.99 -15.46
CA GLU A 4 -37.23 22.70 -14.61
C GLU A 4 -36.89 21.78 -13.45
N GLN A 5 -35.83 20.97 -13.61
CA GLN A 5 -35.39 20.05 -12.57
C GLN A 5 -35.11 20.88 -11.33
N ASP A 6 -35.77 20.53 -10.23
CA ASP A 6 -35.54 21.14 -8.93
C ASP A 6 -34.01 21.08 -8.66
N PRO A 7 -33.34 22.23 -8.49
CA PRO A 7 -31.90 22.26 -8.26
C PRO A 7 -31.46 21.41 -7.07
N ALA A 8 -32.34 21.18 -6.09
CA ALA A 8 -32.10 20.24 -5.00
C ALA A 8 -32.02 18.79 -5.47
N GLU A 9 -32.87 18.39 -6.41
CA GLU A 9 -32.91 17.04 -6.99
C GLU A 9 -31.72 16.82 -7.95
N ALA A 10 -31.33 17.85 -8.70
CA ALA A 10 -30.11 17.85 -9.49
C ALA A 10 -28.87 17.67 -8.59
N LEU A 11 -28.75 18.43 -7.49
CA LEU A 11 -27.65 18.30 -6.54
C LEU A 11 -27.63 16.92 -5.86
N ALA A 12 -28.79 16.39 -5.49
CA ALA A 12 -28.92 15.06 -4.90
C ALA A 12 -28.48 13.97 -5.91
N SER A 13 -28.87 14.09 -7.18
CA SER A 13 -28.46 13.16 -8.23
C SER A 13 -26.95 13.20 -8.48
N MET A 14 -26.33 14.38 -8.49
CA MET A 14 -24.88 14.56 -8.59
C MET A 14 -24.15 13.94 -7.40
N ARG A 15 -24.67 14.12 -6.16
CA ARG A 15 -24.09 13.51 -4.95
C ARG A 15 -24.17 11.98 -5.00
N ARG A 16 -25.32 11.42 -5.42
CA ARG A 16 -25.50 9.96 -5.59
C ARG A 16 -24.62 9.39 -6.72
N ALA A 17 -24.46 10.13 -7.82
CA ALA A 17 -23.56 9.76 -8.90
C ALA A 17 -22.09 9.76 -8.45
N ARG A 18 -21.66 10.79 -7.70
CA ARG A 18 -20.34 10.82 -7.06
C ARG A 18 -20.16 9.66 -6.10
N ALA A 19 -21.12 9.40 -5.20
CA ALA A 19 -21.03 8.30 -4.25
C ALA A 19 -20.81 6.95 -4.95
N ARG A 20 -21.60 6.64 -5.98
CA ARG A 20 -21.45 5.42 -6.80
C ARG A 20 -20.11 5.39 -7.55
N ALA A 21 -19.65 6.51 -8.08
CA ALA A 21 -18.32 6.60 -8.72
C ALA A 21 -17.16 6.45 -7.71
N THR A 22 -17.42 6.64 -6.41
CA THR A 22 -16.40 6.49 -5.35
C THR A 22 -16.36 5.08 -4.76
N GLU A 23 -17.36 4.23 -5.03
CA GLU A 23 -17.30 2.82 -4.65
C GLU A 23 -16.19 2.11 -5.44
N ILE A 24 -15.15 1.70 -4.73
CA ILE A 24 -14.05 0.91 -5.27
C ILE A 24 -14.48 -0.54 -5.24
N ARG A 25 -14.36 -1.23 -6.37
CA ARG A 25 -14.53 -2.68 -6.42
C ARG A 25 -13.53 -3.31 -5.45
N ARG A 26 -14.02 -4.10 -4.49
CA ARG A 26 -13.18 -4.71 -3.46
C ARG A 26 -12.09 -5.57 -4.09
N LEU A 27 -10.85 -5.35 -3.66
CA LEU A 27 -9.72 -6.17 -4.06
C LEU A 27 -9.81 -7.54 -3.36
N PRO A 28 -9.36 -8.63 -4.02
CA PRO A 28 -9.29 -9.94 -3.40
C PRO A 28 -8.25 -9.95 -2.26
N ILE A 29 -8.44 -10.80 -1.25
CA ILE A 29 -7.52 -10.85 -0.10
C ILE A 29 -6.08 -11.20 -0.49
N ALA A 30 -5.90 -11.94 -1.57
CA ALA A 30 -4.60 -12.26 -2.15
C ALA A 30 -3.80 -11.02 -2.56
N TYR A 31 -4.47 -9.92 -2.96
CA TYR A 31 -3.81 -8.66 -3.27
C TYR A 31 -3.12 -8.08 -2.03
N HIS A 32 -3.80 -8.07 -0.89
CA HIS A 32 -3.27 -7.55 0.36
C HIS A 32 -2.07 -8.37 0.85
N PHE A 33 -2.12 -9.70 0.72
CA PHE A 33 -0.97 -10.55 1.01
C PHE A 33 0.21 -10.29 0.06
N ALA A 34 -0.05 -10.01 -1.21
CA ALA A 34 1.01 -9.66 -2.16
C ALA A 34 1.66 -8.31 -1.83
N VAL A 35 0.87 -7.31 -1.40
CA VAL A 35 1.40 -6.04 -0.88
C VAL A 35 2.24 -6.29 0.38
N GLY A 36 1.75 -7.11 1.30
CA GLY A 36 2.50 -7.54 2.48
C GLY A 36 3.84 -8.17 2.12
N ALA A 37 3.84 -9.11 1.17
CA ALA A 37 5.05 -9.79 0.69
C ALA A 37 6.04 -8.82 0.03
N LEU A 38 5.53 -7.86 -0.75
CA LEU A 38 6.35 -6.83 -1.36
C LEU A 38 7.07 -5.98 -0.29
N MET A 39 6.34 -5.51 0.72
CA MET A 39 6.90 -4.69 1.80
C MET A 39 7.89 -5.48 2.66
N ALA A 40 7.58 -6.73 2.98
CA ALA A 40 8.49 -7.65 3.66
C ALA A 40 9.78 -7.87 2.87
N GLY A 41 9.67 -8.00 1.54
CA GLY A 41 10.82 -8.10 0.66
C GLY A 41 11.72 -6.87 0.71
N PHE A 42 11.15 -5.66 0.71
CA PHE A 42 11.94 -4.43 0.86
C PHE A 42 12.64 -4.33 2.22
N VAL A 43 12.00 -4.80 3.29
CA VAL A 43 12.64 -4.85 4.61
C VAL A 43 13.72 -5.93 4.64
N PHE A 44 13.52 -7.10 4.01
CA PHE A 44 14.49 -8.18 4.04
C PHE A 44 15.71 -7.95 3.15
N ALA A 45 15.53 -7.31 1.98
CA ALA A 45 16.53 -7.23 0.92
C ALA A 45 17.90 -6.68 1.36
N PRO A 46 18.01 -5.66 2.24
CA PRO A 46 19.32 -5.17 2.70
C PRO A 46 20.10 -6.18 3.55
N GLY A 47 19.43 -7.19 4.13
CA GLY A 47 20.06 -8.30 4.82
C GLY A 47 20.71 -9.32 3.88
N LEU A 48 20.48 -9.21 2.57
CA LEU A 48 21.16 -10.01 1.55
C LEU A 48 22.58 -9.48 1.32
N GLY A 49 23.52 -10.36 0.97
CA GLY A 49 24.85 -9.93 0.56
C GLY A 49 24.80 -9.05 -0.70
N VAL A 50 25.78 -8.15 -0.86
CA VAL A 50 25.88 -7.14 -1.95
C VAL A 50 25.48 -7.64 -3.36
N PRO A 51 25.92 -8.81 -3.85
CA PRO A 51 25.54 -9.26 -5.20
C PRO A 51 24.05 -9.61 -5.34
N LEU A 52 23.38 -10.01 -4.24
CA LEU A 52 21.98 -10.43 -4.25
C LEU A 52 21.02 -9.26 -4.01
N VAL A 53 21.45 -8.20 -3.34
CA VAL A 53 20.61 -7.01 -3.08
C VAL A 53 20.11 -6.40 -4.38
N GLY A 54 20.99 -6.21 -5.37
CA GLY A 54 20.60 -5.61 -6.65
C GLY A 54 19.54 -6.43 -7.39
N ALA A 55 19.71 -7.75 -7.44
CA ALA A 55 18.74 -8.66 -8.04
C ALA A 55 17.41 -8.67 -7.28
N ALA A 56 17.45 -8.68 -5.94
CA ALA A 56 16.26 -8.62 -5.10
C ALA A 56 15.48 -7.32 -5.32
N VAL A 57 16.16 -6.17 -5.34
CA VAL A 57 15.53 -4.86 -5.60
C VAL A 57 14.90 -4.84 -7.00
N ALA A 58 15.58 -5.35 -8.02
CA ALA A 58 15.02 -5.44 -9.37
C ALA A 58 13.73 -6.29 -9.41
N LEU A 59 13.72 -7.42 -8.72
CA LEU A 59 12.54 -8.28 -8.60
C LEU A 59 11.40 -7.59 -7.85
N LEU A 60 11.69 -6.87 -6.78
CA LEU A 60 10.70 -6.11 -6.00
C LEU A 60 10.12 -4.94 -6.81
N MET A 61 10.93 -4.26 -7.62
CA MET A 61 10.43 -3.25 -8.56
C MET A 61 9.49 -3.85 -9.59
N LEU A 62 9.84 -5.01 -10.15
CA LEU A 62 8.95 -5.74 -11.07
C LEU A 62 7.62 -6.12 -10.38
N ALA A 63 7.69 -6.67 -9.17
CA ALA A 63 6.50 -7.00 -8.38
C ALA A 63 5.63 -5.77 -8.09
N THR A 64 6.24 -4.60 -7.84
CA THR A 64 5.54 -3.32 -7.68
C THR A 64 4.77 -2.94 -8.94
N VAL A 65 5.39 -3.07 -10.12
CA VAL A 65 4.73 -2.80 -11.42
C VAL A 65 3.57 -3.78 -11.65
N LEU A 66 3.76 -5.07 -11.36
CA LEU A 66 2.70 -6.07 -11.49
C LEU A 66 1.52 -5.79 -10.56
N LEU A 67 1.77 -5.41 -9.30
CA LEU A 67 0.72 -5.03 -8.36
C LEU A 67 -0.02 -3.77 -8.79
N TYR A 68 0.70 -2.77 -9.31
CA TYR A 68 0.09 -1.59 -9.90
C TYR A 68 -0.88 -1.97 -11.04
N HIS A 69 -0.44 -2.82 -11.97
CA HIS A 69 -1.29 -3.30 -13.07
C HIS A 69 -2.48 -4.11 -12.56
N TRP A 70 -2.29 -4.99 -11.58
CA TRP A 70 -3.37 -5.76 -10.97
C TRP A 70 -4.42 -4.83 -10.35
N GLN A 71 -4.00 -3.84 -9.57
CA GLN A 71 -4.91 -2.88 -8.95
C GLN A 71 -5.69 -2.05 -9.99
N ARG A 72 -5.00 -1.55 -11.02
CA ARG A 72 -5.60 -0.80 -12.12
C ARG A 72 -6.62 -1.64 -12.87
N HIS A 73 -6.29 -2.90 -13.16
CA HIS A 73 -7.18 -3.82 -13.86
C HIS A 73 -8.41 -4.17 -13.01
N ALA A 74 -8.23 -4.39 -11.70
CA ALA A 74 -9.31 -4.77 -10.81
C ALA A 74 -10.27 -3.61 -10.47
N THR A 75 -9.75 -2.39 -10.34
CA THR A 75 -10.52 -1.25 -9.80
C THR A 75 -10.72 -0.10 -10.77
N GLY A 76 -10.05 -0.10 -11.93
CA GLY A 76 -10.06 0.99 -12.92
C GLY A 76 -9.29 2.25 -12.48
N ARG A 77 -8.73 2.27 -11.27
CA ARG A 77 -7.99 3.40 -10.70
C ARG A 77 -6.82 2.94 -9.84
N PHE A 78 -5.92 3.87 -9.53
CA PHE A 78 -4.85 3.64 -8.57
C PHE A 78 -5.17 4.42 -7.30
N LEU A 79 -5.07 3.76 -6.14
CA LEU A 79 -5.28 4.41 -4.86
C LEU A 79 -3.99 5.15 -4.47
N ASN A 80 -4.02 6.48 -4.58
CA ASN A 80 -2.89 7.31 -4.22
C ASN A 80 -2.90 7.66 -2.72
N GLY A 81 -1.82 7.30 -2.00
CA GLY A 81 -1.63 7.63 -0.59
C GLY A 81 -1.36 9.09 -0.31
N TYR A 82 -0.88 9.86 -1.28
CA TYR A 82 -0.59 11.28 -1.12
C TYR A 82 -1.83 12.18 -1.21
N ARG A 83 -3.01 11.61 -1.48
CA ARG A 83 -4.25 12.39 -1.53
C ARG A 83 -4.69 12.76 -0.10
N PRO A 84 -4.99 14.04 0.18
CA PRO A 84 -5.53 14.45 1.47
C PRO A 84 -6.87 13.74 1.71
N GLY A 85 -7.00 13.10 2.87
CA GLY A 85 -8.13 12.26 3.24
C GLY A 85 -7.71 11.06 4.08
N ARG A 86 -8.54 10.01 4.07
CA ARG A 86 -8.36 8.83 4.94
C ARG A 86 -7.10 7.99 4.61
N THR A 87 -6.60 8.08 3.39
CA THR A 87 -5.46 7.28 2.90
C THR A 87 -4.11 7.84 3.33
N MET A 88 -3.98 9.16 3.50
CA MET A 88 -2.71 9.81 3.86
C MET A 88 -2.18 9.39 5.25
N PRO A 89 -2.99 9.38 6.33
CA PRO A 89 -2.50 8.91 7.64
C PRO A 89 -2.01 7.45 7.60
N ILE A 90 -2.68 6.59 6.83
CA ILE A 90 -2.27 5.19 6.67
C ILE A 90 -0.95 5.09 5.89
N ALA A 91 -0.76 5.93 4.87
CA ALA A 91 0.49 6.05 4.12
C ALA A 91 1.66 6.44 5.00
N ILE A 92 1.46 7.47 5.82
CA ILE A 92 2.46 7.96 6.76
C ILE A 92 2.78 6.87 7.78
N LEU A 93 1.76 6.26 8.40
CA LEU A 93 1.93 5.20 9.37
C LEU A 93 2.71 4.01 8.80
N LEU A 94 2.32 3.53 7.61
CA LEU A 94 2.99 2.42 6.94
C LEU A 94 4.46 2.78 6.64
N THR A 95 4.71 3.97 6.11
CA THR A 95 6.07 4.44 5.81
C THR A 95 6.93 4.51 7.08
N THR A 96 6.39 5.08 8.16
CA THR A 96 7.09 5.18 9.46
C THR A 96 7.43 3.80 10.02
N ILE A 97 6.49 2.84 9.95
CA ILE A 97 6.72 1.46 10.38
C ILE A 97 7.84 0.81 9.55
N LEU A 98 7.79 0.91 8.23
CA LEU A 98 8.78 0.27 7.35
C LEU A 98 10.17 0.86 7.53
N VAL A 99 10.28 2.18 7.66
CA VAL A 99 11.57 2.84 7.98
C VAL A 99 12.08 2.40 9.35
N GLY A 100 11.21 2.35 10.36
CA GLY A 100 11.57 1.85 11.69
C GLY A 100 12.07 0.41 11.66
N LEU A 101 11.40 -0.47 10.91
CA LEU A 101 11.81 -1.87 10.76
C LEU A 101 13.14 -2.00 10.00
N LEU A 102 13.36 -1.21 8.95
CA LEU A 102 14.64 -1.18 8.25
C LEU A 102 15.80 -0.84 9.19
N LEU A 103 15.66 0.21 9.99
CA LEU A 103 16.68 0.64 10.95
C LEU A 103 16.88 -0.40 12.07
N THR A 104 15.79 -0.96 12.59
CA THR A 104 15.86 -1.86 13.75
C THR A 104 16.18 -3.31 13.41
N SER A 105 16.18 -3.68 12.13
CA SER A 105 16.44 -5.06 11.67
C SER A 105 17.79 -5.26 10.98
N HIS A 106 18.55 -4.17 10.74
CA HIS A 106 19.80 -4.21 9.99
C HIS A 106 20.95 -3.61 10.80
N PRO A 107 21.73 -4.45 11.50
CA PRO A 107 22.84 -3.97 12.32
C PRO A 107 23.93 -3.27 11.50
N GLY A 108 24.07 -3.57 10.20
CA GLY A 108 24.99 -2.86 9.31
C GLY A 108 24.57 -1.43 8.94
N ILE A 109 23.29 -1.08 9.14
CA ILE A 109 22.76 0.27 8.87
C ILE A 109 22.72 1.08 10.18
N ALA A 110 22.22 0.47 11.25
CA ALA A 110 22.02 1.14 12.54
C ALA A 110 22.30 0.17 13.71
N PRO A 111 23.59 -0.08 14.04
CA PRO A 111 23.97 -1.09 15.04
C PRO A 111 23.33 -0.83 16.42
N THR A 112 23.22 0.43 16.81
CA THR A 112 22.70 0.87 18.11
C THR A 112 21.22 0.57 18.30
N PHE A 113 20.45 0.43 17.22
CA PHE A 113 18.99 0.28 17.26
C PHE A 113 18.54 -1.13 16.86
N ASN A 114 19.45 -2.10 16.83
CA ASN A 114 19.12 -3.46 16.39
C ASN A 114 18.23 -4.17 17.42
N LEU A 115 16.94 -4.30 17.10
CA LEU A 115 15.94 -4.98 17.93
C LEU A 115 15.51 -6.33 17.33
N PHE A 116 15.63 -6.49 16.01
CA PHE A 116 15.11 -7.63 15.28
C PHE A 116 16.17 -8.21 14.35
N THR A 117 16.05 -9.49 14.02
CA THR A 117 16.77 -10.02 12.85
C THR A 117 16.08 -9.55 11.56
N PRO A 118 16.77 -9.52 10.40
CA PRO A 118 16.15 -9.18 9.12
C PRO A 118 14.88 -10.00 8.81
N VAL A 119 14.88 -11.28 9.19
CA VAL A 119 13.72 -12.18 9.02
C VAL A 119 12.55 -11.77 9.91
N GLN A 120 12.81 -11.44 11.18
CA GLN A 120 11.76 -10.95 12.09
C GLN A 120 11.17 -9.62 11.61
N GLY A 121 12.03 -8.68 11.20
CA GLY A 121 11.59 -7.41 10.62
C GLY A 121 10.70 -7.60 9.39
N ALA A 122 11.08 -8.51 8.49
CA ALA A 122 10.30 -8.84 7.30
C ALA A 122 8.93 -9.48 7.64
N LEU A 123 8.88 -10.38 8.61
CA LEU A 123 7.61 -10.98 9.06
C LEU A 123 6.67 -9.93 9.67
N ILE A 124 7.20 -9.03 10.50
CA ILE A 124 6.41 -7.92 11.07
C ILE A 124 5.91 -7.00 9.95
N ALA A 125 6.78 -6.65 9.00
CA ALA A 125 6.42 -5.85 7.83
C ALA A 125 5.31 -6.52 7.01
N PHE A 126 5.39 -7.82 6.77
CA PHE A 126 4.37 -8.59 6.06
C PHE A 126 2.99 -8.44 6.70
N VAL A 127 2.90 -8.71 8.00
CA VAL A 127 1.64 -8.68 8.74
C VAL A 127 1.07 -7.27 8.77
N LEU A 128 1.88 -6.28 9.16
CA LEU A 128 1.42 -4.89 9.29
C LEU A 128 1.02 -4.30 7.94
N ALA A 129 1.81 -4.51 6.88
CA ALA A 129 1.48 -4.00 5.55
C ALA A 129 0.21 -4.66 5.00
N THR A 130 0.00 -5.96 5.21
CA THR A 130 -1.24 -6.65 4.80
C THR A 130 -2.47 -6.05 5.48
N VAL A 131 -2.39 -5.85 6.81
CA VAL A 131 -3.51 -5.31 7.60
C VAL A 131 -3.78 -3.85 7.24
N LEU A 132 -2.74 -3.03 7.09
CA LEU A 132 -2.87 -1.62 6.75
C LEU A 132 -3.39 -1.42 5.32
N ASP A 133 -2.93 -2.21 4.34
CA ASP A 133 -3.46 -2.17 2.96
C ASP A 133 -4.92 -2.60 2.91
N TRP A 134 -5.31 -3.62 3.70
CA TRP A 134 -6.71 -4.00 3.82
C TRP A 134 -7.57 -2.89 4.45
N ALA A 135 -7.08 -2.20 5.48
CA ALA A 135 -7.75 -1.05 6.08
C ALA A 135 -7.81 0.16 5.14
N TRP A 136 -6.82 0.32 4.27
CA TRP A 136 -6.73 1.40 3.27
C TRP A 136 -7.80 1.31 2.20
N VAL A 137 -8.12 0.09 1.76
CA VAL A 137 -9.04 -0.18 0.64
C VAL A 137 -10.51 -0.22 1.11
N ARG A 138 -10.75 -0.38 2.41
CA ARG A 138 -12.08 -0.19 3.03
C ARG A 138 -12.45 1.28 3.12
#